data_AF-A0A2H9SQR2-F1
#
_entry.id   AF-A0A2H9SQR2-F1
#
_cell.length_a   1.000
_cell.length_b   1.000
_cell.length_c   1.000
_cell.angle_alpha   90.00
_cell.angle_beta   90.00
_cell.angle_gamma   90.00
#
_symmetry.space_group_name_H-M   'P 1'
#
loop_
_entity.id
_entity.type
_entity.pdbx_description
1 polymer ?
#
loop_
_entity_poly.entity_id
_entity_poly.type
_entity_poly.pdbx_seq_one_letter_code
_entity_poly.pdbx_strand_id
1 'polypeptide(L)' 'MTQAGEHTWDLFIRYNRCPKCGYIFEDRKDFHYHAGYYEKELECLRCHHVFTEIKNVSLKLGPLIGEGEKIEMDWKE' A
#
# COMPACT_ATOMS: atom_id res chain seq x y z
N MET A 1 -22.72 -4.40 -30.47
CA MET A 1 -21.92 -3.74 -29.41
C MET A 1 -21.77 -4.73 -28.27
N THR A 2 -20.77 -5.61 -28.34
CA THR A 2 -20.50 -6.62 -27.32
C THR A 2 -19.46 -6.06 -26.38
N GLN A 3 -19.88 -5.62 -25.20
CA GLN A 3 -18.98 -5.22 -24.13
C GLN A 3 -18.42 -6.51 -23.51
N ALA A 4 -17.42 -7.10 -24.15
CA ALA A 4 -16.57 -8.12 -23.53
C ALA A 4 -15.65 -7.38 -22.56
N GLY A 5 -16.18 -7.01 -21.39
CA GLY A 5 -15.41 -6.36 -20.35
C GLY A 5 -14.67 -7.41 -19.53
N GLU A 6 -13.35 -7.45 -19.60
CA GLU A 6 -12.50 -8.05 -18.57
C GLU A 6 -12.61 -7.18 -17.30
N HIS A 7 -13.63 -7.41 -16.48
CA HIS A 7 -13.89 -6.63 -15.26
C HIS A 7 -13.13 -7.18 -14.05
N THR A 8 -11.89 -7.61 -14.26
CA THR A 8 -10.98 -8.02 -13.18
C THR A 8 -10.18 -6.80 -12.75
N TRP A 9 -10.60 -6.15 -11.67
CA TRP A 9 -9.81 -5.10 -11.03
C TRP A 9 -8.84 -5.74 -10.03
N ASP A 10 -7.58 -5.32 -10.04
CA ASP A 10 -6.63 -5.75 -9.02
C ASP A 10 -7.09 -5.28 -7.65
N LEU A 11 -7.33 -6.23 -6.74
CA LEU A 11 -7.76 -5.96 -5.38
C LEU A 11 -6.58 -6.16 -4.42
N PHE A 12 -6.00 -5.06 -3.95
CA PHE A 12 -4.94 -5.10 -2.95
C PHE A 12 -5.53 -5.00 -1.54
N ILE A 13 -5.56 -6.12 -0.83
CA ILE A 13 -5.95 -6.19 0.58
C ILE A 13 -4.69 -6.24 1.45
N ARG A 14 -4.59 -5.33 2.43
CA ARG A 14 -3.51 -5.30 3.43
C ARG A 14 -4.09 -5.39 4.84
N TYR A 15 -3.34 -6.00 5.75
CA TYR A 15 -3.70 -6.07 7.16
C TYR A 15 -2.77 -5.19 7.98
N ASN A 16 -3.35 -4.32 8.80
CA ASN A 16 -2.64 -3.38 9.65
C ASN A 16 -2.93 -3.65 11.11
N ARG A 17 -1.88 -3.61 11.94
CA ARG A 17 -1.99 -3.71 13.39
C ARG A 17 -1.91 -2.33 14.01
N CYS A 18 -2.95 -1.93 14.73
CA CYS A 18 -2.95 -0.66 15.45
C CYS A 18 -1.85 -0.63 16.52
N PRO A 19 -0.98 0.39 16.54
CA PRO A 19 0.10 0.49 17.53
C PRO A 19 -0.43 0.79 18.94
N LYS A 20 -1.61 1.41 19.07
CA LYS A 20 -2.19 1.80 20.36
C LYS A 20 -2.93 0.65 21.06
N CYS A 21 -3.80 -0.07 20.35
CA CYS A 21 -4.67 -1.10 20.95
C CYS A 21 -4.39 -2.52 20.47
N GLY A 22 -3.46 -2.70 19.52
CA GLY A 22 -3.06 -4.00 18.99
C GLY A 22 -4.09 -4.68 18.06
N TYR A 23 -5.23 -4.04 17.78
CA TYR A 23 -6.25 -4.57 16.89
C TYR A 23 -5.75 -4.67 15.44
N ILE A 24 -6.02 -5.79 14.79
CA ILE A 24 -5.68 -6.02 13.37
C ILE A 24 -6.92 -5.78 12.53
N PHE A 25 -6.79 -4.98 11.47
CA PHE A 25 -7.88 -4.63 10.57
C PHE A 25 -7.43 -4.64 9.11
N GLU A 26 -8.40 -4.84 8.22
CA GLU A 26 -8.21 -4.78 6.77
C GLU A 26 -8.19 -3.33 6.29
N ASP A 27 -7.30 -3.03 5.37
CA ASP A 27 -7.27 -1.78 4.63
C ASP A 27 -6.99 -2.03 3.15
N ARG A 28 -7.71 -1.28 2.30
CA ARG A 28 -7.66 -1.37 0.83
C ARG A 28 -7.10 -0.10 0.20
N LYS A 29 -6.65 0.86 1.00
CA LYS A 29 -6.09 2.11 0.50
C LYS A 29 -4.64 1.88 0.07
N ASP A 30 -4.30 2.39 -1.10
CA ASP A 30 -2.94 2.38 -1.61
C ASP A 30 -2.04 3.40 -0.90
N PHE A 31 -0.73 3.19 -1.00
CA PHE A 31 0.25 4.16 -0.54
C PHE A 31 0.43 5.26 -1.57
N HIS A 32 0.66 6.49 -1.11
CA HIS A 32 1.11 7.58 -1.97
C HIS A 32 2.62 7.77 -1.82
N TYR A 33 3.29 8.08 -2.92
CA TYR A 33 4.71 8.40 -2.89
C TYR A 33 4.91 9.84 -2.41
N HIS A 34 5.71 10.02 -1.36
CA HIS A 34 6.08 11.31 -0.81
C HIS A 34 7.58 11.31 -0.47
N ALA A 35 8.31 12.30 -1.00
CA ALA A 35 9.69 12.60 -0.61
C ALA A 35 10.67 11.40 -0.52
N GLY A 36 10.58 10.41 -1.42
CA GLY A 36 11.50 9.26 -1.44
C GLY A 36 10.97 8.00 -0.75
N TYR A 37 9.77 8.02 -0.20
CA TYR A 37 9.14 6.87 0.45
C TYR A 37 7.64 6.79 0.12
N TYR A 38 7.05 5.62 0.34
CA TYR A 38 5.62 5.43 0.26
C TYR A 38 5.00 5.62 1.64
N GLU A 39 3.96 6.42 1.76
CA GLU A 39 3.25 6.63 3.01
C GLU A 39 1.74 6.51 2.84
N LYS A 40 1.04 6.31 3.96
CA LYS A 40 -0.42 6.26 4.00
C LYS A 40 -0.92 6.54 5.41
N GLU A 41 -1.96 7.35 5.52
CA GLU A 41 -2.67 7.58 6.78
C GLU A 41 -3.72 6.50 7.02
N LEU A 42 -3.73 5.96 8.24
CA LEU A 42 -4.63 4.91 8.68
C LEU A 42 -5.35 5.33 9.95
N GLU A 43 -6.62 4.96 10.05
CA GLU A 43 -7.41 5.10 11.28
C GLU A 43 -7.79 3.71 11.80
N CYS A 44 -7.53 3.45 13.08
CA CYS A 44 -7.94 2.19 13.69
C CYS A 44 -9.46 2.12 13.86
N LEU A 45 -10.10 1.14 13.23
CA LEU A 45 -11.54 0.89 13.30
C LEU A 45 -12.09 0.59 14.71
N ARG A 46 -11.23 0.34 15.70
CA ARG A 46 -11.63 0.05 17.08
C ARG A 46 -11.44 1.23 18.03
N CYS A 47 -10.29 1.88 17.98
CA CYS A 47 -9.93 2.92 18.96
C CYS A 47 -9.78 4.31 18.34
N HIS A 48 -10.06 4.44 17.03
CA HIS A 48 -10.00 5.69 16.26
C HIS A 48 -8.66 6.41 16.34
N HIS A 49 -7.59 5.68 16.68
CA HIS A 49 -6.25 6.24 16.67
C HIS A 49 -5.77 6.33 15.22
N VAL A 50 -5.38 7.54 14.82
CA VAL A 50 -4.80 7.85 13.51
C VAL A 50 -3.28 7.70 13.59
N PHE A 51 -2.71 7.02 12.59
CA PHE A 51 -1.26 6.81 12.47
C PHE A 51 -0.85 6.68 11.00
N THR A 52 0.42 6.95 10.71
CA THR A 52 0.99 6.86 9.35
C THR A 52 1.81 5.59 9.21
N GLU A 53 1.53 4.81 8.16
CA GLU A 53 2.36 3.68 7.75
C GLU A 53 3.35 4.16 6.68
N ILE A 54 4.65 3.88 6.87
CA ILE A 54 5.73 4.28 5.98
C ILE A 54 6.42 3.03 5.42
N LYS A 55 6.67 3.03 4.12
CA LYS A 55 7.47 2.03 3.40
C LYS A 55 8.60 2.72 2.66
N ASN A 56 9.82 2.46 3.09
CA ASN A 56 11.02 2.98 2.43
C ASN A 56 11.20 2.30 1.07
N VAL A 57 11.52 3.10 0.05
CA VAL A 57 11.89 2.57 -1.26
C VAL A 57 13.38 2.26 -1.23
N SER A 58 13.77 1.01 -1.50
CA SER A 58 15.18 0.71 -1.80
C SER A 58 15.47 1.18 -3.21
N LEU A 59 16.10 2.35 -3.35
CA LEU A 59 16.58 2.81 -4.65
C LEU A 59 17.71 1.88 -5.10
N LYS A 60 17.43 0.97 -6.03
CA LYS A 60 18.49 0.22 -6.73
C LYS A 60 19.21 1.21 -7.64
N LEU A 61 20.44 1.57 -7.26
CA LEU A 61 21.42 2.37 -7.99
C LEU A 61 20.87 3.33 -9.06
N GLY A 62 20.22 4.42 -8.62
CA GLY A 62 20.00 5.59 -9.48
C GLY A 62 18.94 6.58 -8.99
N PRO A 63 19.31 7.73 -8.40
CA PRO A 63 18.40 8.84 -8.10
C PRO A 63 18.07 9.73 -9.33
N LEU A 64 18.35 9.28 -10.56
CA LEU A 64 18.17 10.06 -11.79
C LEU A 64 17.16 9.45 -12.78
N ILE A 65 16.93 8.14 -12.76
CA ILE A 65 16.04 7.43 -13.70
C ILE A 65 15.49 6.19 -13.00
N GLY A 66 14.36 6.31 -12.30
CA GLY A 66 13.71 5.15 -11.69
C GLY A 66 12.52 5.54 -10.84
N GLU A 67 11.33 5.16 -11.29
CA GLU A 67 10.18 5.04 -10.39
C GLU A 67 10.52 3.98 -9.33
N GLY A 68 10.15 4.23 -8.08
CA GLY A 68 10.37 3.29 -6.99
C GLY A 68 9.79 1.91 -7.32
N GLU A 69 10.49 0.85 -6.93
CA GLU A 69 10.01 -0.53 -7.10
C GLU A 69 8.60 -0.63 -6.50
N LYS A 70 7.61 -0.97 -7.35
CA LYS A 70 6.23 -1.16 -6.90
C LYS A 70 6.25 -2.22 -5.81
N ILE A 71 5.49 -1.99 -4.73
CA ILE A 71 5.39 -2.88 -3.56
C ILE A 71 4.57 -4.14 -3.88
N GLU A 72 4.60 -4.60 -5.14
CA GLU A 72 3.95 -5.82 -5.59
C GLU A 72 4.83 -7.01 -5.22
N MET A 73 4.27 -7.98 -4.51
CA MET A 73 4.88 -9.31 -4.42
C MET A 73 4.67 -9.98 -5.78
N ASP A 74 5.74 -10.16 -6.54
CA ASP A 74 5.73 -10.97 -7.76
C ASP A 74 5.55 -12.44 -7.33
N TRP A 75 4.30 -12.92 -7.35
CA TRP A 75 3.97 -14.33 -7.16
C TRP A 75 4.28 -15.09 -8.46
N LYS A 76 5.57 -15.24 -8.78
CA LYS A 76 5.99 -16.19 -9.80
C LYS A 76 6.13 -17.58 -9.19
N GLU A 77 5.43 -18.53 -9.81
CA GLU A 77 5.41 -19.97 -9.53
C GLU A 77 6.79 -20.63 -9.59
#